data_AF-A0A5N6YRK3-F1
#
_entry.id   AF-A0A5N6YRK3-F1
#
_cell.length_a   1.000
_cell.length_b   1.000
_cell.length_c   1.000
_cell.angle_alpha   90.00
_cell.angle_beta   90.00
_cell.angle_gamma   90.00
#
_symmetry.space_group_name_H-M   'P 1'
#
loop_
_entity.id
_entity.type
_entity.pdbx_description
1 polymer ?
#
loop_
_entity_poly.entity_id
_entity_poly.type
_entity_poly.pdbx_seq_one_letter_code
_entity_poly.pdbx_strand_id
1 'polypeptide(L)'
;PGVPTPGVPGVPGVPGVPGTPGVPGVPTPGVPGVPGVPIPGVPGVPVTSGARPTQTITGTQPPPTPTPGRSCPTDLSGNFEYPHLIIHVDSSSPATAPGTSFNGTISSTVSSIFNFDIPPSDAGKTCSLVFLFPLKQDLETSSFSFSGSGQVDFAALESAVSLSTNYNNAPGVKEDYGNFTISPGNSYLISTFQCPAGQAVSYKMKNSGSTELNYFQDYNPPPIGLFITVC
;
A
#
# COMPACT_ATOMS: atom_id res chain seq x y z
N PRO A 1 29.66 69.56 -16.52
CA PRO A 1 28.21 69.54 -16.89
C PRO A 1 27.89 68.24 -17.63
N GLY A 2 27.28 67.27 -16.94
CA GLY A 2 26.86 65.99 -17.53
C GLY A 2 25.41 66.07 -18.00
N VAL A 3 25.13 65.63 -19.21
CA VAL A 3 23.76 65.58 -19.77
C VAL A 3 23.11 64.28 -19.31
N PRO A 4 21.91 64.29 -18.69
CA PRO A 4 21.24 63.05 -18.29
C PRO A 4 20.70 62.32 -19.52
N THR A 5 21.01 61.03 -19.62
CA THR A 5 20.47 60.13 -20.66
C THR A 5 19.10 59.63 -20.23
N PRO A 6 18.05 59.72 -21.08
CA PRO A 6 16.74 59.17 -20.75
C PRO A 6 16.77 57.64 -20.61
N GLY A 7 16.16 57.12 -19.54
CA GLY A 7 16.00 55.68 -19.32
C GLY A 7 15.02 55.07 -20.34
N VAL A 8 15.31 53.83 -20.76
CA VAL A 8 14.47 53.08 -21.70
C VAL A 8 13.20 52.59 -20.99
N PRO A 9 12.00 52.75 -21.58
CA PRO A 9 10.77 52.23 -21.01
C PRO A 9 10.80 50.70 -20.86
N GLY A 10 10.28 50.20 -19.74
CA GLY A 10 10.13 48.76 -19.50
C GLY A 10 9.15 48.10 -20.46
N VAL A 11 9.44 46.85 -20.85
CA VAL A 11 8.57 46.04 -21.71
C VAL A 11 7.32 45.58 -20.94
N PRO A 12 6.11 45.65 -21.54
CA PRO A 12 4.90 45.11 -20.93
C PRO A 12 5.01 43.61 -20.67
N GLY A 13 4.45 43.15 -19.54
CA GLY A 13 4.38 41.74 -19.19
C GLY A 13 3.48 40.95 -20.15
N VAL A 14 3.83 39.69 -20.40
CA VAL A 14 3.05 38.78 -21.23
C VAL A 14 1.76 38.35 -20.52
N PRO A 15 0.60 38.32 -21.20
CA PRO A 15 -0.63 37.79 -20.63
C PRO A 15 -0.51 36.33 -20.21
N GLY A 16 -1.14 35.97 -19.09
CA GLY A 16 -1.20 34.59 -18.62
C GLY A 16 -1.99 33.68 -19.56
N VAL A 17 -1.56 32.42 -19.66
CA VAL A 17 -2.21 31.41 -20.51
C VAL A 17 -3.52 30.95 -19.85
N PRO A 18 -4.64 30.87 -20.59
CA PRO A 18 -5.88 30.32 -20.04
C PRO A 18 -5.70 28.87 -19.58
N GLY A 19 -6.30 28.54 -18.42
CA GLY A 19 -6.33 27.18 -17.90
C GLY A 19 -7.11 26.24 -18.83
N THR A 20 -6.67 24.97 -18.90
CA THR A 20 -7.36 23.94 -19.66
C THR A 20 -8.69 23.57 -19.00
N PRO A 21 -9.79 23.42 -19.76
CA PRO A 21 -11.06 22.95 -19.22
C PRO A 21 -10.92 21.58 -18.54
N GLY A 22 -11.61 21.41 -17.39
CA GLY A 22 -11.68 20.14 -16.69
C GLY A 22 -12.40 19.07 -17.51
N VAL A 23 -11.93 17.82 -17.41
CA VAL A 23 -12.54 16.68 -18.10
C VAL A 23 -13.86 16.32 -17.41
N PRO A 24 -14.98 16.18 -18.14
CA PRO A 24 -16.24 15.70 -17.55
C PRO A 24 -16.08 14.29 -16.95
N GLY A 25 -16.64 14.09 -15.75
CA GLY A 25 -16.62 12.79 -15.08
C GLY A 25 -17.38 11.72 -15.86
N VAL A 26 -16.78 10.54 -15.99
CA VAL A 26 -17.40 9.37 -16.62
C VAL A 26 -18.37 8.73 -15.63
N PRO A 27 -19.65 8.54 -15.95
CA PRO A 27 -20.56 7.77 -15.11
C PRO A 27 -20.22 6.29 -15.23
N THR A 28 -19.90 5.64 -14.11
CA THR A 28 -19.79 4.17 -14.03
C THR A 28 -21.18 3.54 -13.89
N PRO A 29 -21.60 2.65 -14.80
CA PRO A 29 -22.83 1.88 -14.61
C PRO A 29 -22.72 0.94 -13.41
N GLY A 30 -23.74 0.93 -12.55
CA GLY A 30 -23.81 -0.02 -11.43
C GLY A 30 -23.96 -1.46 -11.93
N VAL A 31 -23.19 -2.39 -11.34
CA VAL A 31 -23.27 -3.81 -11.66
C VAL A 31 -24.55 -4.41 -11.03
N PRO A 32 -25.40 -5.11 -11.80
CA PRO A 32 -26.55 -5.82 -11.25
C PRO A 32 -26.13 -6.92 -10.26
N GLY A 33 -26.81 -7.01 -9.11
CA GLY A 33 -26.55 -8.01 -8.09
C GLY A 33 -26.82 -9.44 -8.57
N VAL A 34 -25.90 -10.35 -8.26
CA VAL A 34 -26.01 -11.78 -8.61
C VAL A 34 -26.97 -12.48 -7.64
N PRO A 35 -27.99 -13.23 -8.12
CA PRO A 35 -28.84 -14.04 -7.25
C PRO A 35 -28.05 -15.19 -6.58
N GLY A 36 -28.24 -15.36 -5.26
CA GLY A 36 -27.53 -16.36 -4.46
C GLY A 36 -27.89 -17.80 -4.82
N VAL A 37 -26.86 -18.65 -4.95
CA VAL A 37 -27.00 -20.09 -5.17
C VAL A 37 -27.06 -20.81 -3.81
N PRO A 38 -28.00 -21.75 -3.56
CA PRO A 38 -28.01 -22.54 -2.34
C PRO A 38 -26.97 -23.66 -2.40
N ILE A 39 -26.17 -23.81 -1.35
CA ILE A 39 -25.17 -24.87 -1.19
C ILE A 39 -25.78 -26.02 -0.36
N PRO A 40 -25.83 -27.27 -0.86
CA PRO A 40 -26.21 -28.44 -0.05
C PRO A 40 -25.13 -28.83 0.97
N GLY A 41 -25.54 -29.15 2.20
CA GLY A 41 -24.66 -29.51 3.32
C GLY A 41 -23.93 -30.84 3.13
N VAL A 42 -22.67 -30.88 3.57
CA VAL A 42 -21.81 -32.07 3.52
C VAL A 42 -21.91 -32.83 4.87
N PRO A 43 -22.14 -34.16 4.88
CA PRO A 43 -22.14 -34.97 6.11
C PRO A 43 -20.74 -35.17 6.72
N GLY A 44 -20.66 -35.14 8.06
CA GLY A 44 -19.43 -35.26 8.83
C GLY A 44 -18.79 -36.65 8.82
N VAL A 45 -17.45 -36.67 8.85
CA VAL A 45 -16.63 -37.88 9.01
C VAL A 45 -15.91 -37.89 10.37
N PRO A 46 -15.65 -39.06 10.96
CA PRO A 46 -15.30 -39.20 12.38
C PRO A 46 -13.80 -39.07 12.66
N VAL A 47 -13.53 -38.60 13.88
CA VAL A 47 -12.23 -38.43 14.53
C VAL A 47 -11.53 -39.79 14.76
N THR A 48 -10.23 -39.89 14.51
CA THR A 48 -9.39 -40.92 15.15
C THR A 48 -8.08 -40.32 15.65
N SER A 49 -7.81 -40.63 16.92
CA SER A 49 -6.66 -40.24 17.73
C SER A 49 -5.51 -41.22 17.53
N GLY A 50 -4.28 -40.73 17.43
CA GLY A 50 -3.06 -41.54 17.39
C GLY A 50 -1.84 -40.69 17.75
N ALA A 51 -1.23 -40.99 18.90
CA ALA A 51 -0.17 -40.20 19.52
C ALA A 51 1.26 -40.78 19.31
N ARG A 52 2.23 -39.87 19.09
CA ARG A 52 3.65 -39.83 19.58
C ARG A 52 4.68 -40.82 18.95
N PRO A 53 6.03 -40.55 18.81
CA PRO A 53 6.91 -39.57 19.49
C PRO A 53 7.87 -38.64 18.71
N THR A 54 8.14 -37.52 19.39
CA THR A 54 9.39 -36.74 19.56
C THR A 54 10.54 -36.94 18.55
N GLN A 55 10.84 -35.90 17.78
CA GLN A 55 12.22 -35.55 17.39
C GLN A 55 12.45 -34.04 17.51
N THR A 56 13.61 -33.71 18.07
CA THR A 56 14.11 -32.37 18.38
C THR A 56 14.78 -31.78 17.14
N ILE A 57 14.27 -30.65 16.63
CA ILE A 57 15.07 -29.70 15.85
C ILE A 57 14.80 -28.30 16.40
N THR A 58 15.90 -27.68 16.79
CA THR A 58 16.06 -26.31 17.28
C THR A 58 15.87 -25.28 16.16
N GLY A 59 15.07 -24.23 16.43
CA GLY A 59 15.23 -22.92 15.80
C GLY A 59 14.16 -22.47 14.81
N THR A 60 12.89 -22.37 15.23
CA THR A 60 11.88 -21.54 14.54
C THR A 60 11.17 -20.67 15.58
N GLN A 61 11.23 -19.36 15.37
CA GLN A 61 10.44 -18.39 16.12
C GLN A 61 8.95 -18.71 15.92
N PRO A 62 8.14 -18.83 16.99
CA PRO A 62 6.71 -19.04 16.84
C PRO A 62 6.07 -17.81 16.14
N PRO A 63 5.03 -18.00 15.31
CA PRO A 63 4.17 -16.88 14.94
C PRO A 63 3.64 -16.25 16.24
N PRO A 64 3.52 -14.91 16.32
CA PRO A 64 2.86 -14.28 17.46
C PRO A 64 1.48 -14.92 17.60
N THR A 65 1.20 -15.45 18.79
CA THR A 65 -0.10 -16.03 19.13
C THR A 65 -1.20 -15.04 18.75
N PRO A 66 -2.20 -15.40 17.93
CA PRO A 66 -3.32 -14.51 17.68
C PRO A 66 -4.07 -14.36 19.00
N THR A 67 -3.99 -13.16 19.59
CA THR A 67 -5.07 -12.69 20.46
C THR A 67 -6.37 -12.88 19.68
N PRO A 68 -7.46 -13.39 20.26
CA PRO A 68 -8.79 -13.37 19.65
C PRO A 68 -9.33 -11.93 19.51
N GLY A 69 -8.58 -11.09 18.81
CA GLY A 69 -9.01 -9.84 18.22
C GLY A 69 -9.33 -10.14 16.78
N ARG A 70 -10.53 -9.73 16.36
CA ARG A 70 -11.17 -10.00 15.08
C ARG A 70 -10.36 -9.36 13.93
N SER A 71 -9.26 -9.97 13.51
CA SER A 71 -8.51 -9.53 12.32
C SER A 71 -9.40 -9.66 11.09
N CYS A 72 -9.33 -8.69 10.20
CA CYS A 72 -10.10 -8.71 8.97
C CYS A 72 -9.56 -9.76 7.99
N PRO A 73 -10.34 -10.12 6.94
CA PRO A 73 -9.85 -11.01 5.90
C PRO A 73 -8.49 -10.54 5.39
N THR A 74 -7.58 -11.48 5.13
CA THR A 74 -6.24 -11.17 4.59
C THR A 74 -6.21 -11.28 3.07
N ASP A 75 -7.38 -11.18 2.47
CA ASP A 75 -7.67 -11.13 1.05
C ASP A 75 -8.66 -9.98 0.77
N LEU A 76 -9.04 -9.79 -0.49
CA LEU A 76 -9.99 -8.75 -0.88
C LEU A 76 -11.43 -9.27 -1.00
N SER A 77 -11.83 -10.30 -0.23
CA SER A 77 -13.19 -10.85 -0.32
C SER A 77 -14.26 -9.96 0.32
N GLY A 78 -13.85 -8.98 1.13
CA GLY A 78 -14.71 -8.05 1.87
C GLY A 78 -14.57 -6.60 1.40
N ASN A 79 -14.95 -5.66 2.27
CA ASN A 79 -14.67 -4.24 2.04
C ASN A 79 -13.16 -3.99 2.18
N PHE A 80 -12.61 -3.19 1.27
CA PHE A 80 -11.20 -2.83 1.29
C PHE A 80 -10.98 -1.43 0.72
N GLU A 81 -9.85 -0.85 1.10
CA GLU A 81 -9.29 0.38 0.54
C GLU A 81 -7.99 0.03 -0.20
N TYR A 82 -7.84 0.62 -1.39
CA TYR A 82 -6.59 0.64 -2.15
C TYR A 82 -5.93 2.01 -1.99
N PRO A 83 -4.62 2.15 -2.23
CA PRO A 83 -3.95 3.42 -2.02
C PRO A 83 -4.39 4.46 -3.05
N HIS A 84 -4.73 5.66 -2.58
CA HIS A 84 -5.10 6.80 -3.43
C HIS A 84 -3.89 7.64 -3.86
N LEU A 85 -2.73 7.44 -3.23
CA LEU A 85 -1.46 8.00 -3.67
C LEU A 85 -0.34 7.02 -3.33
N ILE A 86 0.53 6.76 -4.31
CA ILE A 86 1.80 6.08 -4.09
C ILE A 86 2.89 7.05 -4.50
N ILE A 87 3.87 7.26 -3.64
CA ILE A 87 5.08 8.02 -3.95
C ILE A 87 6.31 7.20 -3.61
N HIS A 88 7.43 7.59 -4.22
CA HIS A 88 8.74 7.07 -3.88
C HIS A 88 9.56 8.14 -3.17
N VAL A 89 10.28 7.72 -2.13
CA VAL A 89 11.34 8.52 -1.52
C VAL A 89 12.67 7.81 -1.74
N ASP A 90 13.65 8.54 -2.24
CA ASP A 90 14.95 8.00 -2.63
C ASP A 90 16.07 8.70 -1.86
N SER A 91 16.78 7.93 -1.02
CA SER A 91 17.89 8.46 -0.23
C SER A 91 19.08 8.88 -1.09
N SER A 92 19.19 8.38 -2.33
CA SER A 92 20.25 8.77 -3.28
C SER A 92 20.00 10.14 -3.93
N SER A 93 18.72 10.58 -3.94
CA SER A 93 18.28 11.84 -4.53
C SER A 93 17.29 12.56 -3.59
N PRO A 94 17.73 12.96 -2.38
CA PRO A 94 16.82 13.16 -1.26
C PRO A 94 15.93 14.40 -1.35
N ALA A 95 16.26 15.36 -2.22
CA ALA A 95 15.45 16.55 -2.49
C ALA A 95 14.43 16.35 -3.63
N THR A 96 14.51 15.24 -4.37
CA THR A 96 13.64 14.98 -5.52
C THR A 96 12.31 14.41 -5.05
N ALA A 97 11.22 15.06 -5.44
CA ALA A 97 9.86 14.52 -5.31
C ALA A 97 9.43 14.02 -6.71
N PRO A 98 9.44 12.70 -6.97
CA PRO A 98 9.11 12.16 -8.28
C PRO A 98 7.62 12.31 -8.63
N GLY A 99 6.78 12.65 -7.65
CA GLY A 99 5.34 12.74 -7.81
C GLY A 99 4.66 11.39 -7.61
N THR A 100 3.50 11.23 -8.26
CA THR A 100 2.69 10.01 -8.14
C THR A 100 3.32 8.83 -8.89
N SER A 101 3.04 7.64 -8.39
CA SER A 101 3.37 6.35 -8.98
C SER A 101 2.13 5.45 -8.94
N PHE A 102 2.13 4.41 -9.77
CA PHE A 102 1.20 3.29 -9.67
C PHE A 102 1.88 2.01 -9.15
N ASN A 103 3.21 2.07 -8.97
CA ASN A 103 4.01 0.94 -8.55
C ASN A 103 4.50 1.10 -7.12
N GLY A 104 4.45 0.00 -6.36
CA GLY A 104 5.28 -0.17 -5.18
C GLY A 104 6.69 -0.59 -5.59
N THR A 105 7.68 0.19 -5.17
CA THR A 105 9.10 0.01 -5.43
C THR A 105 9.91 -0.01 -4.15
N ILE A 106 10.82 -0.97 -4.03
CA ILE A 106 11.78 -1.10 -2.95
C ILE A 106 13.14 -1.39 -3.58
N SER A 107 14.14 -0.64 -3.16
CA SER A 107 15.55 -0.93 -3.45
C SER A 107 16.41 -0.60 -2.24
N SER A 108 17.72 -0.71 -2.36
CA SER A 108 18.64 -0.20 -1.32
C SER A 108 18.49 1.29 -0.97
N THR A 109 17.93 2.12 -1.87
CA THR A 109 17.75 3.57 -1.64
C THR A 109 16.31 4.05 -1.75
N VAL A 110 15.47 3.31 -2.48
CA VAL A 110 14.07 3.67 -2.74
C VAL A 110 13.15 2.97 -1.75
N SER A 111 12.27 3.75 -1.13
CA SER A 111 11.13 3.27 -0.36
C SER A 111 9.82 3.77 -0.97
N SER A 112 8.74 2.99 -0.83
CA SER A 112 7.40 3.41 -1.24
C SER A 112 6.57 3.86 -0.06
N ILE A 113 5.80 4.93 -0.24
CA ILE A 113 4.83 5.42 0.73
C ILE A 113 3.46 5.43 0.07
N PHE A 114 2.46 4.92 0.77
CA PHE A 114 1.10 4.69 0.30
C PHE A 114 0.12 5.48 1.15
N ASN A 115 -0.66 6.39 0.57
CA ASN A 115 -1.80 6.99 1.26
C ASN A 115 -3.06 6.18 1.05
N PHE A 116 -3.84 6.08 2.11
CA PHE A 116 -5.21 5.56 2.09
C PHE A 116 -6.13 6.63 2.66
N ASP A 117 -7.27 6.83 2.02
CA ASP A 117 -8.32 7.72 2.53
C ASP A 117 -9.40 6.83 3.13
N ILE A 118 -9.49 6.79 4.47
CA ILE A 118 -10.41 5.89 5.13
C ILE A 118 -11.80 6.55 5.21
N PRO A 119 -12.86 5.93 4.67
CA PRO A 119 -14.19 6.51 4.70
C PRO A 119 -14.69 6.80 6.12
N PRO A 120 -15.41 7.91 6.36
CA PRO A 120 -16.08 8.17 7.63
C PRO A 120 -17.06 7.06 8.05
N SER A 121 -17.60 6.31 7.08
CA SER A 121 -18.49 5.17 7.32
C SER A 121 -17.82 3.96 7.99
N ASP A 122 -16.49 3.97 8.11
CA ASP A 122 -15.73 2.93 8.80
C ASP A 122 -15.48 3.26 10.28
N ALA A 123 -16.11 4.31 10.80
CA ALA A 123 -16.05 4.63 12.22
C ALA A 123 -16.53 3.44 13.07
N GLY A 124 -15.68 3.05 14.03
CA GLY A 124 -15.94 1.90 14.92
C GLY A 124 -15.69 0.52 14.28
N LYS A 125 -15.21 0.47 13.04
CA LYS A 125 -14.74 -0.76 12.40
C LYS A 125 -13.26 -1.03 12.70
N THR A 126 -12.87 -2.26 12.43
CA THR A 126 -11.51 -2.77 12.44
C THR A 126 -10.95 -2.74 11.03
N CYS A 127 -9.70 -2.31 10.92
CA CYS A 127 -8.94 -2.26 9.69
C CYS A 127 -7.71 -3.16 9.84
N SER A 128 -7.35 -3.87 8.79
CA SER A 128 -6.10 -4.63 8.71
C SER A 128 -5.29 -4.16 7.51
N LEU A 129 -4.04 -3.77 7.73
CA LEU A 129 -3.08 -3.49 6.66
C LEU A 129 -2.52 -4.82 6.16
N VAL A 130 -2.68 -5.09 4.86
CA VAL A 130 -2.30 -6.37 4.26
C VAL A 130 -1.46 -6.13 3.01
N PHE A 131 -0.42 -6.94 2.82
CA PHE A 131 0.36 -6.99 1.60
C PHE A 131 0.10 -8.31 0.89
N LEU A 132 -0.43 -8.24 -0.34
CA LEU A 132 -0.78 -9.39 -1.17
C LEU A 132 0.30 -9.57 -2.23
N PHE A 133 0.89 -10.77 -2.28
CA PHE A 133 1.98 -11.05 -3.20
C PHE A 133 1.76 -12.40 -3.88
N PRO A 134 0.91 -12.47 -4.92
CA PRO A 134 0.61 -13.72 -5.62
C PRO A 134 1.81 -14.22 -6.42
N LEU A 135 1.71 -15.45 -6.93
CA LEU A 135 2.71 -15.94 -7.87
C LEU A 135 2.61 -15.18 -9.19
N LYS A 136 3.74 -14.93 -9.84
CA LYS A 136 3.78 -14.13 -11.07
C LYS A 136 2.94 -14.74 -12.20
N GLN A 137 2.91 -16.07 -12.29
CA GLN A 137 2.15 -16.79 -13.31
C GLN A 137 0.63 -16.70 -13.13
N ASP A 138 0.15 -16.30 -11.95
CA ASP A 138 -1.28 -16.17 -11.68
C ASP A 138 -1.79 -14.75 -12.01
N LEU A 139 -0.90 -13.78 -12.20
CA LEU A 139 -1.26 -12.40 -12.53
C LEU A 139 -1.68 -12.26 -14.00
N GLU A 140 -2.87 -11.72 -14.23
CA GLU A 140 -3.39 -11.46 -15.58
C GLU A 140 -3.19 -10.00 -16.02
N THR A 141 -3.42 -9.05 -15.11
CA THR A 141 -3.46 -7.60 -15.39
C THR A 141 -2.29 -6.83 -14.78
N SER A 142 -1.46 -7.50 -13.98
CA SER A 142 -0.29 -6.93 -13.33
C SER A 142 0.96 -7.81 -13.51
N SER A 143 2.08 -7.34 -13.00
CA SER A 143 3.36 -8.04 -13.03
C SER A 143 4.29 -7.46 -11.97
N PHE A 144 5.34 -8.20 -11.65
CA PHE A 144 6.39 -7.72 -10.76
C PHE A 144 7.78 -8.21 -11.17
N SER A 145 8.79 -7.51 -10.69
CA SER A 145 10.18 -7.97 -10.60
C SER A 145 10.56 -8.08 -9.12
N PHE A 146 11.17 -9.20 -8.73
CA PHE A 146 11.55 -9.47 -7.35
C PHE A 146 12.88 -10.22 -7.29
N SER A 147 13.79 -9.77 -6.42
CA SER A 147 15.04 -10.45 -6.11
C SER A 147 15.55 -10.06 -4.72
N GLY A 148 16.63 -10.72 -4.28
CA GLY A 148 17.23 -10.46 -2.98
C GLY A 148 16.60 -11.25 -1.83
N SER A 149 16.73 -10.74 -0.61
CA SER A 149 16.39 -11.47 0.61
C SER A 149 14.89 -11.55 0.92
N GLY A 150 14.05 -10.73 0.27
CA GLY A 150 12.63 -10.59 0.61
C GLY A 150 12.39 -9.85 1.94
N GLN A 151 13.42 -9.39 2.64
CA GLN A 151 13.29 -8.63 3.87
C GLN A 151 12.82 -7.20 3.58
N VAL A 152 11.68 -6.83 4.15
CA VAL A 152 11.06 -5.51 4.04
C VAL A 152 10.60 -5.07 5.43
N ASP A 153 10.54 -3.77 5.64
CA ASP A 153 10.03 -3.15 6.87
C ASP A 153 8.80 -2.31 6.54
N PHE A 154 7.78 -2.42 7.40
CA PHE A 154 6.56 -1.64 7.28
C PHE A 154 6.39 -0.71 8.48
N ALA A 155 5.93 0.51 8.22
CA ALA A 155 5.65 1.47 9.28
C ALA A 155 4.46 2.37 8.92
N ALA A 156 3.69 2.78 9.93
CA ALA A 156 2.76 3.90 9.81
C ALA A 156 3.50 5.23 10.00
N LEU A 157 3.11 6.25 9.23
CA LEU A 157 3.70 7.59 9.33
C LEU A 157 2.84 8.53 10.18
N GLU A 158 3.46 9.60 10.68
CA GLU A 158 2.81 10.63 11.52
C GLU A 158 1.69 11.38 10.79
N SER A 159 1.78 11.51 9.47
CA SER A 159 0.80 12.20 8.64
C SER A 159 0.77 11.67 7.21
N ALA A 160 -0.28 12.03 6.47
CA ALA A 160 -0.40 11.73 5.05
C ALA A 160 0.66 12.46 4.22
N VAL A 161 1.19 11.81 3.18
CA VAL A 161 2.13 12.43 2.23
C VAL A 161 1.44 13.13 1.07
N SER A 162 2.18 13.93 0.31
CA SER A 162 1.67 14.64 -0.88
C SER A 162 2.58 14.42 -2.10
N LEU A 163 2.17 14.95 -3.26
CA LEU A 163 2.95 14.88 -4.50
C LEU A 163 4.32 15.59 -4.40
N SER A 164 4.50 16.50 -3.45
CA SER A 164 5.76 17.21 -3.21
C SER A 164 6.63 16.56 -2.14
N THR A 165 6.19 15.43 -1.56
CA THR A 165 6.97 14.72 -0.57
C THR A 165 8.19 14.06 -1.24
N ASN A 166 9.34 14.20 -0.60
CA ASN A 166 10.63 13.62 -0.95
C ASN A 166 11.27 13.02 0.30
N TYR A 167 12.48 12.47 0.16
CA TYR A 167 13.17 11.83 1.29
C TYR A 167 13.43 12.80 2.46
N ASN A 168 13.76 14.05 2.18
CA ASN A 168 14.09 15.05 3.22
C ASN A 168 12.89 15.49 4.05
N ASN A 169 11.69 15.51 3.47
CA ASN A 169 10.49 16.04 4.12
C ASN A 169 9.41 14.97 4.41
N ALA A 170 9.71 13.69 4.15
CA ALA A 170 8.80 12.60 4.50
C ALA A 170 8.46 12.65 6.01
N PRO A 171 7.19 12.46 6.39
CA PRO A 171 6.80 12.44 7.79
C PRO A 171 7.55 11.37 8.59
N GLY A 172 7.71 11.60 9.89
CA GLY A 172 8.31 10.64 10.80
C GLY A 172 7.52 9.33 10.88
N VAL A 173 8.14 8.31 11.44
CA VAL A 173 7.46 7.05 11.76
C VAL A 173 6.63 7.26 13.02
N LYS A 174 5.32 7.04 12.91
CA LYS A 174 4.39 7.03 14.04
C LYS A 174 4.45 5.70 14.80
N GLU A 175 4.45 4.61 14.04
CA GLU A 175 4.50 3.26 14.58
C GLU A 175 5.26 2.37 13.60
N ASP A 176 6.24 1.65 14.12
CA ASP A 176 7.03 0.68 13.36
C ASP A 176 6.38 -0.71 13.51
N TYR A 177 5.99 -1.31 12.38
CA TYR A 177 5.42 -2.66 12.36
C TYR A 177 6.50 -3.73 12.19
N GLY A 178 7.74 -3.32 11.93
CA GLY A 178 8.92 -4.17 11.89
C GLY A 178 9.11 -4.92 10.58
N ASN A 179 10.01 -5.90 10.65
CA ASN A 179 10.53 -6.63 9.50
C ASN A 179 9.70 -7.86 9.14
N PHE A 180 9.42 -8.01 7.86
CA PHE A 180 8.76 -9.16 7.24
C PHE A 180 9.69 -9.76 6.18
N THR A 181 9.61 -11.08 5.98
CA THR A 181 10.27 -11.75 4.85
C THR A 181 9.21 -12.18 3.84
N ILE A 182 9.10 -11.42 2.75
CA ILE A 182 8.10 -11.61 1.71
C ILE A 182 8.61 -12.51 0.58
N SER A 183 7.71 -13.28 -0.02
CA SER A 183 7.94 -14.11 -1.18
C SER A 183 6.65 -14.30 -1.99
N PRO A 184 6.74 -14.45 -3.33
CA PRO A 184 5.57 -14.68 -4.17
C PRO A 184 4.75 -15.92 -3.74
N GLY A 185 3.44 -15.84 -3.91
CA GLY A 185 2.46 -16.86 -3.53
C GLY A 185 1.90 -16.74 -2.11
N ASN A 186 2.07 -15.58 -1.45
CA ASN A 186 1.68 -15.40 -0.05
C ASN A 186 0.90 -14.10 0.16
N SER A 187 0.18 -14.05 1.29
CA SER A 187 -0.46 -12.86 1.84
C SER A 187 0.11 -12.57 3.22
N TYR A 188 0.33 -11.29 3.53
CA TYR A 188 0.95 -10.85 4.77
C TYR A 188 0.03 -9.89 5.50
N LEU A 189 -0.45 -10.29 6.69
CA LEU A 189 -1.08 -9.37 7.63
C LEU A 189 0.02 -8.56 8.33
N ILE A 190 0.05 -7.26 8.07
CA ILE A 190 1.06 -6.36 8.62
C ILE A 190 0.64 -5.86 10.01
N SER A 191 -0.58 -5.36 10.14
CA SER A 191 -1.13 -4.88 11.40
C SER A 191 -2.65 -4.86 11.37
N THR A 192 -3.27 -4.90 12.55
CA THR A 192 -4.72 -4.72 12.74
C THR A 192 -4.95 -3.61 13.75
N PHE A 193 -5.80 -2.64 13.39
CA PHE A 193 -6.04 -1.42 14.13
C PHE A 193 -7.49 -0.96 14.00
N GLN A 194 -7.91 0.00 14.82
CA GLN A 194 -9.20 0.66 14.63
C GLN A 194 -9.14 1.56 13.40
N CYS A 195 -10.14 1.48 12.53
CA CYS A 195 -10.16 2.28 11.31
C CYS A 195 -10.09 3.79 11.65
N PRO A 196 -9.09 4.52 11.12
CA PRO A 196 -8.98 5.97 11.32
C PRO A 196 -9.98 6.68 10.39
N ALA A 197 -11.26 6.46 10.63
CA ALA A 197 -12.34 6.88 9.77
C ALA A 197 -12.35 8.40 9.52
N GLY A 198 -12.51 8.77 8.26
CA GLY A 198 -12.48 10.16 7.79
C GLY A 198 -11.08 10.76 7.70
N GLN A 199 -10.01 9.97 7.81
CA GLN A 199 -8.63 10.45 7.76
C GLN A 199 -7.88 9.87 6.55
N ALA A 200 -6.96 10.68 6.03
CA ALA A 200 -5.89 10.19 5.17
C ALA A 200 -4.74 9.67 6.05
N VAL A 201 -4.27 8.46 5.81
CA VAL A 201 -3.16 7.83 6.53
C VAL A 201 -2.11 7.31 5.57
N SER A 202 -0.84 7.32 5.99
CA SER A 202 0.27 6.81 5.18
C SER A 202 0.98 5.64 5.83
N TYR A 203 1.36 4.69 4.98
CA TYR A 203 2.23 3.57 5.35
C TYR A 203 3.46 3.54 4.45
N LYS A 204 4.62 3.30 5.03
CA LYS A 204 5.89 3.14 4.31
C LYS A 204 6.28 1.67 4.24
N MET A 205 6.71 1.25 3.07
CA MET A 205 7.38 -0.03 2.84
C MET A 205 8.81 0.25 2.37
N LYS A 206 9.81 -0.22 3.11
CA LYS A 206 11.24 -0.02 2.78
C LYS A 206 12.02 -1.33 2.82
N ASN A 207 13.21 -1.31 2.22
CA ASN A 207 14.15 -2.42 2.31
C ASN A 207 14.72 -2.54 3.73
N SER A 208 14.79 -3.76 4.26
CA SER A 208 15.48 -4.08 5.51
C SER A 208 16.58 -5.14 5.36
N GLY A 209 16.93 -5.49 4.12
CA GLY A 209 18.01 -6.39 3.75
C GLY A 209 18.57 -6.05 2.37
N SER A 210 18.33 -6.93 1.38
CA SER A 210 18.80 -6.76 -0.01
C SER A 210 17.67 -6.85 -1.04
N THR A 211 16.43 -6.61 -0.59
CA THR A 211 15.23 -6.79 -1.43
C THR A 211 15.16 -5.75 -2.51
N GLU A 212 15.04 -6.21 -3.75
CA GLU A 212 14.66 -5.38 -4.89
C GLU A 212 13.26 -5.85 -5.33
N LEU A 213 12.28 -4.96 -5.26
CA LEU A 213 10.90 -5.24 -5.62
C LEU A 213 10.33 -4.08 -6.41
N ASN A 214 9.66 -4.38 -7.51
CA ASN A 214 8.79 -3.43 -8.21
C ASN A 214 7.56 -4.18 -8.71
N TYR A 215 6.37 -3.71 -8.34
CA TYR A 215 5.08 -4.26 -8.77
C TYR A 215 4.10 -3.14 -9.09
N PHE A 216 3.19 -3.36 -10.03
CA PHE A 216 2.05 -2.46 -10.26
C PHE A 216 0.93 -2.80 -9.27
N GLN A 217 0.46 -1.82 -8.49
CA GLN A 217 -0.63 -1.99 -7.52
C GLN A 217 -1.92 -2.30 -8.27
N ASP A 218 -2.51 -3.47 -8.02
CA ASP A 218 -3.67 -3.94 -8.77
C ASP A 218 -4.63 -4.75 -7.90
N TYR A 219 -5.90 -4.39 -7.91
CA TYR A 219 -6.96 -5.09 -7.18
C TYR A 219 -7.65 -6.18 -8.01
N ASN A 220 -7.38 -6.27 -9.31
CA ASN A 220 -7.97 -7.31 -10.15
C ASN A 220 -7.49 -8.71 -9.69
N PRO A 221 -8.35 -9.74 -9.71
CA PRO A 221 -7.97 -11.07 -9.26
C PRO A 221 -6.87 -11.71 -10.14
N PRO A 222 -5.78 -12.26 -9.54
CA PRO A 222 -5.42 -12.15 -8.13
C PRO A 222 -4.77 -10.79 -7.82
N PRO A 223 -5.18 -10.12 -6.73
CA PRO A 223 -4.67 -8.80 -6.39
C PRO A 223 -3.20 -8.84 -5.94
N ILE A 224 -2.47 -7.77 -6.22
CA ILE A 224 -1.09 -7.55 -5.80
C ILE A 224 -0.91 -6.14 -5.24
N GLY A 225 -0.28 -6.05 -4.08
CA GLY A 225 0.10 -4.79 -3.47
C GLY A 225 -0.39 -4.60 -2.03
N LEU A 226 -0.35 -3.36 -1.57
CA LEU A 226 -0.71 -2.98 -0.20
C LEU A 226 -2.17 -2.52 -0.16
N PHE A 227 -2.95 -3.06 0.76
CA PHE A 227 -4.38 -2.76 0.92
C PHE A 227 -4.74 -2.62 2.40
N ILE A 228 -5.88 -2.00 2.67
CA ILE A 228 -6.52 -2.05 3.98
C ILE A 228 -7.84 -2.79 3.83
N THR A 229 -8.01 -3.88 4.57
CA THR A 229 -9.28 -4.64 4.61
C THR A 229 -10.08 -4.24 5.84
N VAL A 230 -11.41 -4.21 5.72
CA VAL A 230 -12.31 -3.65 6.74
C VAL A 230 -13.35 -4.67 7.20
N CYS A 231 -13.57 -4.75 8.51
CA CYS A 231 -14.51 -5.62 9.21
C CYS A 231 -14.88 -5.04 10.59
#